data_AF-A0A3A4YYK5-F1
#
_entry.id   AF-A0A3A4YYK5-F1
#
_cell.length_a   1.000
_cell.length_b   1.000
_cell.length_c   1.000
_cell.angle_alpha   90.00
_cell.angle_beta   90.00
_cell.angle_gamma   90.00
#
_symmetry.space_group_name_H-M   'P 1'
#
loop_
_entity.id
_entity.type
_entity.pdbx_description
1 polymer ?
#
loop_
_entity_poly.entity_id
_entity_poly.type
_entity_poly.pdbx_seq_one_letter_code
_entity_poly.pdbx_strand_id
1 'polypeptide(L)'
;MNELQQKWREEFRAIIDCKNAFIENAALSRSYHDRKLPEFLKGIIVAHGQDRVRQMLAATVNHAPWDGRYDCTVKEWAARVEPFPQFPGHQGEPRDFYEFCINEHPVIVNDMARLLMKREKELAHPKRKEQER
;
A
#
# COMPACT_ATOMS: atom_id res chain seq x y z
N MET A 1 11.22 -25.91 11.15
CA MET A 1 11.14 -24.75 10.24
C MET A 1 11.34 -23.51 11.08
N ASN A 2 12.22 -22.58 10.71
CA ASN A 2 12.53 -21.40 11.54
C ASN A 2 11.26 -20.50 11.63
N GLU A 3 10.80 -20.19 12.84
CA GLU A 3 9.60 -19.37 13.09
C GLU A 3 9.65 -18.03 12.33
N LEU A 4 10.85 -17.43 12.24
CA LEU A 4 11.07 -16.20 11.51
C LEU A 4 10.80 -16.35 10.00
N GLN A 5 11.18 -17.49 9.41
CA GLN A 5 10.93 -17.78 7.99
C GLN A 5 9.45 -18.05 7.73
N GLN A 6 8.74 -18.64 8.68
CA GLN A 6 7.30 -18.86 8.57
C GLN A 6 6.54 -17.52 8.62
N LYS A 7 6.82 -16.69 9.63
CA LYS A 7 6.24 -15.34 9.75
C LYS A 7 6.49 -14.50 8.49
N TRP A 8 7.71 -14.57 7.93
CA TRP A 8 8.04 -13.90 6.67
C TRP A 8 7.14 -14.38 5.52
N ARG A 9 6.95 -15.69 5.36
CA ARG A 9 6.12 -16.26 4.29
C ARG A 9 4.64 -15.89 4.44
N GLU A 10 4.15 -15.91 5.67
CA GLU A 10 2.78 -15.52 6.00
C GLU A 10 2.52 -14.06 5.67
N GLU A 11 3.43 -13.15 6.09
CA GLU A 11 3.29 -11.73 5.79
C GLU A 11 3.44 -11.43 4.29
N PHE A 12 4.41 -12.09 3.62
CA PHE A 12 4.57 -12.00 2.18
C PHE A 12 3.30 -12.43 1.44
N ARG A 13 2.66 -13.52 1.88
CA ARG A 13 1.39 -13.99 1.32
C ARG A 13 0.27 -12.99 1.60
N ALA A 14 0.18 -12.44 2.81
CA ALA A 14 -0.85 -11.48 3.18
C ALA A 14 -0.80 -10.19 2.34
N ILE A 15 0.39 -9.71 1.96
CA ILE A 15 0.55 -8.58 1.05
C ILE A 15 0.11 -8.95 -0.38
N ILE A 16 0.44 -10.15 -0.86
CA ILE A 16 -0.04 -10.65 -2.15
C ILE A 16 -1.57 -10.76 -2.16
N ASP A 17 -2.16 -11.27 -1.07
CA ASP A 17 -3.62 -11.40 -0.96
C ASP A 17 -4.29 -10.02 -0.93
N CYS A 18 -3.69 -9.04 -0.24
CA CYS A 18 -4.11 -7.64 -0.29
C CYS A 18 -4.07 -7.10 -1.73
N LYS A 19 -2.96 -7.32 -2.44
CA LYS A 19 -2.82 -6.93 -3.84
C LYS A 19 -3.86 -7.59 -4.74
N ASN A 20 -4.13 -8.87 -4.52
CA ASN A 20 -5.17 -9.59 -5.27
C ASN A 20 -6.54 -8.95 -5.04
N ALA A 21 -6.90 -8.58 -3.81
CA ALA A 21 -8.16 -7.90 -3.52
C ALA A 21 -8.29 -6.52 -4.21
N PHE A 22 -7.17 -5.84 -4.48
CA PHE A 22 -7.15 -4.58 -5.25
C PHE A 22 -7.50 -4.79 -6.72
N ILE A 23 -6.92 -5.81 -7.35
CA ILE A 23 -7.03 -6.06 -8.79
C ILE A 23 -8.19 -6.99 -9.15
N GLU A 24 -8.69 -7.77 -8.18
CA GLU A 24 -9.70 -8.79 -8.42
C GLU A 24 -10.94 -8.16 -9.04
N ASN A 25 -11.37 -8.74 -10.16
CA ASN A 25 -12.48 -8.25 -10.95
C ASN A 25 -12.32 -6.77 -11.38
N ALA A 26 -11.14 -6.15 -11.38
CA ALA A 26 -10.96 -4.71 -11.57
C ALA A 26 -11.68 -3.85 -10.50
N ALA A 27 -11.71 -4.32 -9.25
CA ALA A 27 -12.38 -3.66 -8.14
C ALA A 27 -11.87 -2.22 -7.90
N LEU A 28 -10.55 -2.00 -8.00
CA LEU A 28 -9.98 -0.66 -7.87
C LEU A 28 -10.47 0.28 -8.98
N SER A 29 -10.32 -0.13 -10.24
CA SER A 29 -10.75 0.65 -11.41
C SER A 29 -12.24 0.96 -11.40
N ARG A 30 -13.10 -0.01 -11.02
CA ARG A 30 -14.54 0.24 -10.86
C ARG A 30 -14.84 1.21 -9.73
N SER A 31 -14.18 1.04 -8.58
CA SER A 31 -14.37 1.92 -7.43
C SER A 31 -13.91 3.36 -7.75
N TYR A 32 -12.91 3.51 -8.62
CA TYR A 32 -12.52 4.81 -9.17
C TYR A 32 -13.61 5.43 -10.03
N HIS A 33 -14.12 4.66 -11.01
CA HIS A 33 -15.18 5.11 -11.91
C HIS A 33 -16.45 5.52 -11.16
N ASP A 34 -16.84 4.73 -10.16
CA ASP A 34 -18.02 4.95 -9.33
C ASP A 34 -17.84 6.03 -8.25
N ARG A 35 -16.64 6.64 -8.14
CA ARG A 35 -16.26 7.60 -7.09
C ARG A 35 -16.38 7.05 -5.66
N LYS A 36 -16.15 5.74 -5.49
CA LYS A 36 -16.21 5.00 -4.23
C LYS A 36 -14.83 4.57 -3.71
N LEU A 37 -13.75 5.21 -4.18
CA LEU A 37 -12.39 4.91 -3.70
C LEU A 37 -12.25 5.02 -2.17
N PRO A 38 -12.81 6.03 -1.47
CA PRO A 38 -12.67 6.11 -0.02
C PRO A 38 -13.30 4.92 0.71
N GLU A 39 -14.47 4.46 0.26
CA GLU A 39 -15.19 3.31 0.80
C GLU A 39 -14.42 2.02 0.50
N PHE A 40 -13.92 1.89 -0.72
CA PHE A 40 -13.08 0.76 -1.14
C PHE A 40 -11.82 0.66 -0.28
N LEU A 41 -11.09 1.78 -0.11
CA LEU A 41 -9.88 1.83 0.73
C LEU A 41 -10.20 1.42 2.17
N LYS A 42 -11.30 1.93 2.75
CA LYS A 42 -11.72 1.56 4.11
C LYS A 42 -11.98 0.05 4.21
N GLY A 43 -12.71 -0.53 3.25
CA GLY A 43 -12.99 -1.96 3.23
C GLY A 43 -11.73 -2.81 3.18
N ILE A 44 -10.78 -2.44 2.30
CA ILE A 44 -9.52 -3.17 2.17
C ILE A 44 -8.65 -3.01 3.41
N ILE A 45 -8.57 -1.82 4.02
CA ILE A 45 -7.83 -1.61 5.27
C ILE A 45 -8.42 -2.47 6.40
N VAL A 46 -9.74 -2.61 6.48
CA VAL A 46 -10.38 -3.47 7.49
C VAL A 46 -10.04 -4.95 7.26
N ALA A 47 -10.01 -5.40 6.00
CA ALA A 47 -9.74 -6.79 5.67
C ALA A 47 -8.26 -7.19 5.78
N HIS A 48 -7.35 -6.34 5.31
CA HIS A 48 -5.92 -6.68 5.16
C HIS A 48 -4.99 -5.87 6.07
N GLY A 49 -5.47 -4.79 6.69
CA GLY A 49 -4.66 -3.89 7.51
C GLY A 49 -3.98 -2.79 6.70
N GLN A 50 -3.80 -1.63 7.35
CA GLN A 50 -3.26 -0.43 6.71
C GLN A 50 -1.81 -0.59 6.24
N ASP A 51 -1.00 -1.31 7.00
CA ASP A 51 0.44 -1.46 6.73
C ASP A 51 0.70 -2.23 5.44
N ARG A 52 -0.09 -3.26 5.17
CA ARG A 52 0.01 -4.07 3.95
C ARG A 52 -0.39 -3.28 2.71
N VAL A 53 -1.47 -2.49 2.83
CA VAL A 53 -1.91 -1.58 1.77
C VAL A 53 -0.82 -0.54 1.47
N ARG A 54 -0.24 0.05 2.52
CA ARG A 54 0.89 0.98 2.39
C ARG A 54 2.08 0.33 1.69
N GLN A 55 2.49 -0.86 2.12
CA GLN A 55 3.62 -1.58 1.52
C GLN A 55 3.41 -1.85 0.03
N MET A 56 2.22 -2.33 -0.33
CA MET A 56 1.85 -2.63 -1.71
C MET A 56 1.84 -1.37 -2.60
N LEU A 57 1.22 -0.29 -2.15
CA LEU A 57 1.17 0.97 -2.90
C LEU A 57 2.55 1.60 -3.04
N ALA A 58 3.35 1.62 -1.97
CA ALA A 58 4.70 2.15 -2.01
C ALA A 58 5.60 1.32 -2.93
N ALA A 59 5.52 -0.01 -2.87
CA ALA A 59 6.25 -0.89 -3.79
C ALA A 59 5.89 -0.61 -5.25
N THR A 60 4.61 -0.41 -5.55
CA THR A 60 4.13 -0.09 -6.91
C THR A 60 4.73 1.22 -7.44
N VAL A 61 4.75 2.27 -6.61
CA VAL A 61 5.31 3.59 -7.01
C VAL A 61 6.83 3.53 -7.13
N ASN A 62 7.51 2.93 -6.14
CA ASN A 62 8.96 2.81 -6.10
C ASN A 62 9.50 1.88 -7.20
N HIS A 63 8.69 0.97 -7.73
CA HIS A 63 9.09 0.13 -8.86
C HIS A 63 9.20 0.89 -10.18
N ALA A 64 8.53 2.05 -10.31
CA ALA A 64 8.53 2.86 -11.52
C ALA A 64 8.95 4.32 -11.23
N PRO A 65 10.17 4.57 -10.71
CA PRO A 65 10.64 5.91 -10.36
C PRO A 65 10.71 6.83 -11.60
N TRP A 66 10.95 6.25 -12.78
CA TRP A 66 10.98 6.93 -14.07
C TRP A 66 9.62 7.40 -14.56
N ASP A 67 8.50 6.89 -14.02
CA ASP A 67 7.17 7.27 -14.47
C ASP A 67 6.80 8.66 -13.93
N GLY A 68 6.75 9.66 -14.83
CA GLY A 68 6.41 11.04 -14.50
C GLY A 68 4.93 11.27 -14.15
N ARG A 69 4.07 10.26 -14.30
CA ARG A 69 2.64 10.37 -13.97
C ARG A 69 2.36 10.25 -12.47
N TYR A 70 3.28 9.69 -11.70
CA TYR A 70 3.19 9.71 -10.23
C TYR A 70 3.56 11.08 -9.69
N ASP A 71 2.76 11.60 -8.77
CA ASP A 71 3.03 12.91 -8.17
C ASP A 71 4.31 12.90 -7.34
N CYS A 72 4.99 14.05 -7.26
CA CYS A 72 6.17 14.22 -6.40
C CYS A 72 5.87 13.84 -4.94
N THR A 73 4.73 14.27 -4.41
CA THR A 73 4.34 13.99 -3.01
C THR A 73 4.08 12.51 -2.75
N VAL A 74 3.55 11.79 -3.75
CA VAL A 74 3.31 10.34 -3.69
C VAL A 74 4.64 9.59 -3.77
N LYS A 75 5.55 10.00 -4.66
CA LYS A 75 6.91 9.43 -4.74
C LYS A 75 7.69 9.63 -3.43
N GLU A 76 7.66 10.83 -2.87
CA GLU A 76 8.30 11.12 -1.59
C GLU A 76 7.71 10.31 -0.44
N TRP A 77 6.39 10.09 -0.44
CA TRP A 77 5.74 9.23 0.55
C TRP A 77 6.16 7.77 0.38
N ALA A 78 6.13 7.25 -0.83
CA ALA A 78 6.54 5.88 -1.12
C ALA A 78 8.02 5.63 -0.77
N ALA A 79 8.91 6.60 -1.01
CA ALA A 79 10.32 6.53 -0.66
C ALA A 79 10.59 6.50 0.86
N ARG A 80 9.65 6.96 1.68
CA ARG A 80 9.74 6.89 3.16
C ARG A 80 9.24 5.56 3.73
N VAL A 81 8.60 4.73 2.93
CA VAL A 81 8.14 3.41 3.37
C VAL A 81 9.31 2.45 3.30
N GLU A 82 9.64 1.83 4.42
CA GLU A 82 10.69 0.81 4.48
C GLU A 82 10.40 -0.33 3.48
N PRO A 83 11.42 -0.77 2.71
CA PRO A 83 11.27 -1.93 1.85
C PRO A 83 10.89 -3.18 2.67
N PHE A 84 10.10 -4.07 2.07
CA PHE A 84 9.77 -5.34 2.71
C PHE A 84 11.06 -6.14 2.99
N PRO A 85 11.21 -6.73 4.19
CA PRO A 85 12.45 -7.41 4.57
C PRO A 85 12.76 -8.58 3.63
N GLN A 86 14.04 -8.84 3.42
CA GLN A 86 14.50 -10.00 2.66
C GLN A 86 14.21 -11.31 3.41
N PHE A 87 14.18 -12.43 2.70
CA PHE A 87 13.98 -13.74 3.31
C PHE A 87 15.05 -14.00 4.39
N PRO A 88 14.71 -14.52 5.58
CA PRO A 88 15.69 -14.73 6.64
C PRO A 88 16.82 -15.67 6.22
N GLY A 89 18.05 -15.16 6.23
CA GLY A 89 19.24 -15.86 5.74
C GLY A 89 19.57 -15.58 4.27
N HIS A 90 18.89 -14.63 3.62
CA HIS A 90 19.30 -14.12 2.30
C HIS A 90 20.69 -13.50 2.38
N GLN A 91 21.60 -14.00 1.57
CA GLN A 91 22.97 -13.50 1.43
C GLN A 91 23.11 -12.99 -0.01
N GLY A 92 22.96 -11.69 -0.21
CA GLY A 92 23.02 -11.06 -1.51
C GLY A 92 22.41 -9.67 -1.51
N GLU A 93 22.40 -9.04 -2.69
CA GLU A 93 21.76 -7.74 -2.88
C GLU A 93 20.27 -7.79 -2.49
N PRO A 94 19.73 -6.70 -1.92
CA PRO A 94 18.30 -6.60 -1.65
C PRO A 94 17.49 -6.85 -2.91
N ARG A 95 16.55 -7.79 -2.85
CA ARG A 95 15.58 -8.03 -3.93
C ARG A 95 14.44 -7.02 -3.84
N ASP A 96 14.09 -6.46 -4.99
CA ASP A 96 12.82 -5.77 -5.18
C ASP A 96 11.69 -6.78 -5.42
N PHE A 97 10.62 -6.69 -4.62
CA PHE A 97 9.46 -7.56 -4.70
C PHE A 97 8.41 -7.00 -5.67
N TYR A 98 8.65 -7.18 -6.97
CA TYR A 98 7.71 -6.80 -8.03
C TYR A 98 6.35 -7.51 -7.89
N GLU A 99 6.29 -8.63 -7.17
CA GLU A 99 5.07 -9.39 -6.89
C GLU A 99 4.00 -8.54 -6.19
N PHE A 100 4.42 -7.54 -5.40
CA PHE A 100 3.53 -6.60 -4.71
C PHE A 100 2.99 -5.49 -5.61
N CYS A 101 3.58 -5.28 -6.78
CA CYS A 101 3.20 -4.19 -7.66
C CYS A 101 1.86 -4.49 -8.35
N ILE A 102 1.00 -3.47 -8.42
CA ILE A 102 -0.24 -3.51 -9.21
C ILE A 102 -0.02 -2.86 -10.58
N ASN A 103 -0.62 -3.44 -11.62
CA ASN A 103 -0.60 -2.86 -12.96
C ASN A 103 -1.90 -2.08 -13.20
N GLU A 104 -2.01 -0.93 -12.53
CA GLU A 104 -3.18 -0.05 -12.58
C GLU A 104 -2.77 1.34 -13.06
N HIS A 105 -3.74 2.14 -13.53
CA HIS A 105 -3.43 3.46 -14.08
C HIS A 105 -2.81 4.37 -13.00
N PRO A 106 -1.67 5.05 -13.25
CA PRO A 106 -0.95 5.82 -12.22
C PRO A 106 -1.79 6.89 -11.52
N VAL A 107 -2.77 7.48 -12.22
CA VAL A 107 -3.72 8.44 -11.63
C VAL A 107 -4.55 7.80 -10.51
N ILE A 108 -5.01 6.56 -10.69
CA ILE A 108 -5.81 5.85 -9.69
C ILE A 108 -4.93 5.50 -8.48
N VAL A 109 -3.69 5.08 -8.74
CA VAL A 109 -2.69 4.77 -7.69
C VAL A 109 -2.34 6.03 -6.90
N ASN A 110 -2.14 7.18 -7.56
CA ASN A 110 -1.92 8.47 -6.90
C ASN A 110 -3.09 8.82 -5.97
N ASP A 111 -4.33 8.71 -6.46
CA ASP A 111 -5.50 9.06 -5.65
C ASP A 111 -5.66 8.12 -4.45
N MET A 112 -5.38 6.82 -4.62
CA MET A 112 -5.35 5.88 -3.49
C MET A 112 -4.25 6.19 -2.48
N ALA A 113 -3.03 6.49 -2.94
CA ALA A 113 -1.92 6.88 -2.07
C ALA A 113 -2.25 8.16 -1.30
N ARG A 114 -2.83 9.18 -1.96
CA ARG A 114 -3.27 10.42 -1.30
C ARG A 114 -4.34 10.18 -0.24
N LEU A 115 -5.32 9.32 -0.52
CA LEU A 115 -6.35 8.94 0.45
C LEU A 115 -5.75 8.25 1.68
N LEU A 116 -4.81 7.33 1.45
CA LEU A 116 -4.09 6.64 2.52
C LEU A 116 -3.25 7.63 3.35
N MET A 117 -2.47 8.49 2.70
CA MET A 117 -1.68 9.54 3.35
C MET A 117 -2.55 10.47 4.21
N LYS A 118 -3.73 10.85 3.73
CA LYS A 118 -4.68 11.67 4.50
C LYS A 118 -5.11 10.94 5.76
N ARG A 119 -5.47 9.66 5.65
CA ARG A 119 -5.85 8.82 6.79
C ARG A 119 -4.70 8.66 7.79
N GLU A 120 -3.48 8.43 7.32
CA GLU A 120 -2.28 8.35 8.19
C GLU A 120 -2.06 9.64 8.98
N LYS A 121 -2.23 10.80 8.33
CA LYS A 121 -2.14 12.11 8.99
C LYS A 121 -3.24 12.29 10.05
N GLU A 122 -4.46 11.86 9.76
CA GLU A 122 -5.61 11.92 10.70
C GLU A 122 -5.39 11.02 11.92
N LEU A 123 -4.76 9.85 11.75
CA LEU A 123 -4.41 8.95 12.84
C LEU A 123 -3.23 9.49 13.68
N ALA A 124 -2.25 10.12 13.04
CA ALA A 124 -1.10 10.73 13.72
C ALA A 124 -1.46 12.01 14.49
N HIS A 125 -2.45 12.76 13.99
CA HIS A 125 -2.95 13.98 14.63
C HIS A 125 -4.44 13.84 14.92
N PRO A 126 -4.83 13.09 15.97
CA PRO A 126 -6.22 13.02 16.36
C PRO A 126 -6.69 14.44 16.62
N LYS A 127 -7.70 14.90 15.87
CA LYS A 127 -8.35 16.18 16.15
C LYS A 127 -8.69 16.17 17.64
N ARG A 128 -8.11 17.10 18.41
CA ARG A 128 -8.55 17.39 19.79
C ARG A 128 -10.07 17.43 19.72
N LYS A 129 -10.74 16.45 20.31
CA LYS A 129 -12.18 16.51 20.52
C LYS A 129 -12.39 17.83 21.25
N GLU A 130 -13.01 18.77 20.55
CA GLU A 130 -13.50 20.00 21.14
C GLU A 130 -14.39 19.55 22.29
N GLN A 131 -13.89 19.72 23.51
CA GLN A 131 -14.62 19.40 24.73
C GLN A 131 -15.91 20.21 24.68
N GLU A 132 -17.03 19.50 24.86
CA GLU A 132 -18.36 20.06 25.08
C GLU A 132 -18.31 21.36 25.89
N ARG A 133 -18.94 22.40 25.37
CA ARG A 133 -19.44 23.53 26.15
C ARG A 133 -20.94 23.57 26.02
#